data_AF-A0A346PG58-F1
#
_entry.id   AF-A0A346PG58-F1
#
_cell.length_a   1.000
_cell.length_b   1.000
_cell.length_c   1.000
_cell.angle_alpha   90.00
_cell.angle_beta   90.00
_cell.angle_gamma   90.00
#
_symmetry.space_group_name_H-M   'P 1'
#
loop_
_entity.id
_entity.type
_entity.pdbx_description
1 polymer ?
#
loop_
_entity_poly.entity_id
_entity_poly.type
_entity_poly.pdbx_seq_one_letter_code
_entity_poly.pdbx_strand_id
1 'polypeptide(L)'
;MDYNILLIVYDKQPVDGGNKFEIMTCAYIPKERASDYRKSEDAVKLVADYRDGKLSEADLREQLENLTGVGAISDEKFKEIKESPPEKGAITMTPALQWRFNYNKMVKKEVPEGTKRIYGSIGDQTTLPDTNE
;
A
#
# COMPACT_ATOMS: atom_id res chain seq x y z
N MET A 1 5.82 4.82 14.22
CA MET A 1 6.64 3.68 13.71
C MET A 1 7.28 4.05 12.39
N ASP A 2 8.59 3.84 12.22
CA ASP A 2 9.29 4.08 10.94
C ASP A 2 9.52 2.74 10.22
N TYR A 3 9.03 2.61 9.00
CA TYR A 3 9.19 1.39 8.19
C TYR A 3 9.27 1.77 6.72
N ASN A 4 9.81 0.88 5.89
CA ASN A 4 9.70 0.96 4.43
C ASN A 4 9.46 -0.45 3.93
N ILE A 5 8.92 -0.60 2.72
CA ILE A 5 8.62 -1.92 2.19
C ILE A 5 9.51 -2.25 1.00
N LEU A 6 10.15 -3.41 1.07
CA LEU A 6 10.77 -4.06 -0.06
C LEU A 6 9.80 -5.11 -0.61
N LEU A 7 9.23 -4.86 -1.79
CA LEU A 7 8.35 -5.79 -2.49
C LEU A 7 9.17 -6.65 -3.44
N ILE A 8 9.11 -7.97 -3.26
CA ILE A 8 9.70 -8.94 -4.18
C ILE A 8 8.56 -9.80 -4.74
N VAL A 9 8.42 -9.78 -6.06
CA VAL A 9 7.53 -10.69 -6.80
C VAL A 9 8.42 -11.67 -7.55
N TYR A 10 8.16 -12.96 -7.38
CA TYR A 10 8.91 -14.01 -8.04
C TYR A 10 7.97 -15.05 -8.65
N ASP A 11 8.42 -15.62 -9.77
CA ASP A 11 7.87 -16.86 -10.31
C ASP A 11 8.60 -18.05 -9.65
N LYS A 12 7.84 -19.06 -9.25
CA LYS A 12 8.37 -20.28 -8.63
C LYS A 12 8.18 -21.43 -9.58
N GLN A 13 9.27 -21.99 -10.05
CA GLN A 13 9.26 -23.13 -10.97
C GLN A 13 9.84 -24.37 -10.29
N PRO A 14 9.11 -25.49 -10.27
CA PRO A 14 9.67 -26.76 -9.80
C PRO A 14 10.76 -27.23 -10.77
N VAL A 15 11.86 -27.74 -10.24
CA VAL A 15 12.98 -28.33 -11.00
C VAL A 15 13.43 -29.62 -10.33
N ASP A 16 14.09 -30.52 -11.06
CA ASP A 16 14.61 -31.75 -10.46
C ASP A 16 15.56 -31.43 -9.31
N GLY A 17 15.23 -31.94 -8.12
CA GLY A 17 15.99 -31.67 -6.89
C GLY A 17 15.63 -30.36 -6.16
N GLY A 18 14.64 -29.57 -6.60
CA GLY A 18 14.24 -28.38 -5.86
C GLY A 18 13.26 -27.41 -6.54
N ASN A 19 13.45 -26.12 -6.29
CA ASN A 19 12.68 -25.04 -6.88
C ASN A 19 13.61 -23.93 -7.37
N LYS A 20 13.35 -23.42 -8.56
CA LYS A 20 13.96 -22.20 -9.10
C LYS A 20 13.02 -21.03 -8.81
N PHE A 21 13.58 -19.93 -8.32
CA PHE A 21 12.85 -18.68 -8.09
C PHE A 21 13.36 -17.63 -9.04
N GLU A 22 12.50 -17.14 -9.92
CA GLU A 22 12.82 -16.04 -10.83
C GLU A 22 12.21 -14.75 -10.29
N ILE A 23 13.05 -13.81 -9.85
CA ILE A 23 12.58 -12.52 -9.35
C ILE A 23 12.07 -11.70 -10.54
N MET A 24 10.75 -11.62 -10.68
CA MET A 24 10.08 -10.85 -11.71
C MET A 24 10.11 -9.35 -11.40
N THR A 25 10.03 -8.97 -10.12
CA THR A 25 10.00 -7.57 -9.70
C THR A 25 10.63 -7.41 -8.32
N CYS A 26 11.48 -6.40 -8.19
CA CYS A 26 11.94 -5.89 -6.90
C CYS A 26 11.70 -4.38 -6.85
N ALA A 27 10.94 -3.93 -5.85
CA ALA A 27 10.58 -2.52 -5.71
C ALA A 27 10.73 -2.05 -4.26
N TYR A 28 11.36 -0.90 -4.09
CA TYR A 28 11.37 -0.18 -2.82
C TYR A 28 10.18 0.78 -2.76
N ILE A 29 9.40 0.68 -1.68
CA ILE A 29 8.22 1.49 -1.42
C ILE A 29 8.48 2.23 -0.10
N PRO A 30 8.70 3.55 -0.15
CA PRO A 30 8.88 4.32 1.07
C PRO A 30 7.56 4.42 1.86
N LYS A 31 7.60 4.57 3.19
CA LYS A 31 6.39 4.64 4.03
C LYS A 31 5.37 5.65 3.55
N GLU A 32 5.79 6.80 3.03
CA GLU A 32 4.91 7.86 2.55
C GLU A 32 3.98 7.41 1.42
N ARG A 33 4.32 6.28 0.77
CA ARG A 33 3.54 5.67 -0.30
C ARG A 33 2.64 4.54 0.19
N ALA A 34 2.86 4.06 1.40
CA ALA A 34 2.07 3.03 2.04
C ALA A 34 0.68 3.59 2.42
N SER A 35 -0.36 2.79 2.24
CA SER A 35 -1.75 3.26 2.37
C SER A 35 -2.11 3.57 3.82
N ASP A 36 -1.63 2.76 4.75
CA ASP A 36 -1.72 2.97 6.20
C ASP A 36 -1.04 4.27 6.65
N TYR A 37 0.15 4.58 6.15
CA TYR A 37 0.84 5.84 6.44
C TYR A 37 0.01 7.05 5.98
N ARG A 38 -0.41 7.08 4.71
CA ARG A 38 -1.22 8.19 4.16
C ARG A 38 -2.55 8.35 4.86
N LYS A 39 -3.27 7.25 5.10
CA LYS A 39 -4.56 7.29 5.81
C LYS A 39 -4.41 7.81 7.24
N SER A 40 -3.34 7.43 7.93
CA SER A 40 -3.08 7.95 9.28
C SER A 40 -2.79 9.45 9.25
N GLU A 41 -2.04 9.93 8.24
CA GLU A 41 -1.77 11.35 8.04
C GLU A 41 -3.06 12.15 7.72
N ASP A 42 -3.89 11.62 6.82
CA ASP A 42 -5.18 12.20 6.47
C ASP A 42 -6.11 12.27 7.70
N ALA A 43 -6.17 11.22 8.53
CA ALA A 43 -6.96 11.23 9.77
C ALA A 43 -6.49 12.31 10.76
N VAL A 44 -5.18 12.49 10.91
CA VAL A 44 -4.61 13.56 11.75
C VAL A 44 -5.03 14.93 11.22
N LYS A 45 -5.00 15.13 9.90
CA LYS A 45 -5.44 16.37 9.25
C LYS A 45 -6.93 16.63 9.47
N LEU A 46 -7.78 15.62 9.30
CA LEU A 46 -9.23 15.74 9.54
C LEU A 46 -9.54 16.17 10.97
N VAL A 47 -8.86 15.57 11.96
CA VAL A 47 -9.04 15.96 13.36
C VAL A 47 -8.54 17.39 13.61
N ALA A 48 -7.46 17.82 12.97
CA ALA A 48 -6.99 19.20 13.05
C ALA A 48 -8.00 20.19 12.45
N ASP A 49 -8.54 19.89 11.26
CA ASP A 49 -9.55 20.74 10.61
C ASP A 49 -10.85 20.83 11.44
N TYR A 50 -11.26 19.74 12.10
CA TYR A 50 -12.34 19.76 13.09
C TYR A 50 -12.02 20.67 14.28
N ARG A 51 -10.82 20.55 14.86
CA ARG A 51 -10.38 21.38 16.00
C ARG A 51 -10.30 22.87 15.66
N ASP A 52 -9.98 23.19 14.41
CA ASP A 52 -9.96 24.56 13.88
C ASP A 52 -11.37 25.09 13.54
N GLY A 53 -12.42 24.29 13.71
CA GLY A 53 -13.80 24.66 13.39
C GLY A 53 -14.12 24.69 11.90
N LYS A 54 -13.26 24.13 11.03
CA LYS A 54 -13.48 24.04 9.58
C LYS A 54 -14.38 22.87 9.19
N LEU A 55 -14.63 21.96 10.12
CA LEU A 55 -15.31 20.69 9.88
C LEU A 55 -16.30 20.42 11.02
N SER A 56 -17.52 20.01 10.69
CA SER A 56 -18.50 19.60 11.71
C SER A 56 -18.18 18.21 12.26
N GLU A 57 -18.76 17.85 13.40
CA GLU A 57 -18.58 16.50 13.96
C GLU A 57 -19.15 15.40 13.04
N ALA A 58 -20.26 15.68 12.35
CA ALA A 58 -20.86 14.78 11.38
C ALA A 58 -19.94 14.57 10.17
N ASP A 59 -19.38 15.65 9.62
CA ASP A 59 -18.45 15.58 8.49
C ASP A 59 -17.17 14.83 8.87
N LEU A 60 -16.69 14.98 10.11
CA LEU A 60 -15.50 14.30 10.60
C LEU A 60 -15.73 12.79 10.63
N ARG A 61 -16.90 12.39 11.13
CA ARG A 61 -17.29 10.98 11.22
C ARG A 61 -17.38 10.33 9.85
N GLU A 62 -18.09 10.97 8.93
CA GLU A 62 -18.24 10.48 7.55
C GLU A 62 -16.88 10.34 6.85
N GLN A 63 -16.00 11.34 6.98
CA GLN A 63 -14.68 11.30 6.35
C GLN A 63 -13.76 10.24 6.96
N LEU A 64 -13.81 10.01 8.28
CA LEU A 64 -13.06 8.93 8.92
C LEU A 64 -13.57 7.54 8.49
N GLU A 65 -14.89 7.36 8.34
CA GLU A 65 -15.51 6.14 7.82
C GLU A 65 -15.06 5.87 6.37
N ASN A 66 -15.11 6.88 5.51
CA ASN A 66 -14.63 6.79 4.13
C ASN A 66 -13.13 6.46 4.05
N LEU A 67 -12.31 7.04 4.93
CA LEU A 67 -10.86 6.87 4.96
C LEU A 67 -10.45 5.46 5.40
N THR A 68 -11.13 4.92 6.39
CA THR A 68 -10.91 3.55 6.87
C THR A 68 -11.57 2.52 5.95
N GLY A 69 -12.63 2.88 5.22
CA GLY A 69 -13.43 1.95 4.45
C GLY A 69 -14.21 0.97 5.33
N VAL A 70 -14.39 1.31 6.62
CA VAL A 70 -15.30 0.60 7.52
C VAL A 70 -16.66 1.27 7.43
N GLY A 71 -17.72 0.48 7.31
CA GLY A 71 -19.06 1.03 7.08
C GLY A 71 -19.58 1.93 8.21
N ALA A 72 -19.13 1.70 9.45
CA ALA A 72 -19.45 2.56 10.59
C ALA A 72 -18.34 2.49 11.64
N ILE A 73 -17.91 3.65 12.15
CA ILE A 73 -17.00 3.74 13.30
C ILE A 73 -17.85 3.73 14.58
N SER A 74 -17.45 3.02 15.63
CA SER A 74 -18.16 3.08 16.92
C SER A 74 -17.97 4.44 17.59
N ASP A 75 -18.93 4.89 18.41
CA ASP A 75 -18.83 6.18 19.11
C ASP A 75 -17.58 6.27 20.00
N GLU A 76 -17.24 5.17 20.67
CA GLU A 76 -16.01 5.06 21.47
C GLU A 76 -14.77 5.28 20.61
N LYS A 77 -14.70 4.64 19.45
CA LYS A 77 -13.54 4.74 18.55
C LYS A 77 -13.45 6.10 17.89
N PHE A 78 -14.59 6.68 17.54
CA PHE A 78 -14.68 8.03 17.02
C PHE A 78 -14.18 9.04 18.06
N LYS A 79 -14.60 8.91 19.32
CA LYS A 79 -14.13 9.73 20.43
C LYS A 79 -12.62 9.56 20.67
N GLU A 80 -12.12 8.33 20.67
CA GLU A 80 -10.69 8.01 20.79
C GLU A 80 -9.87 8.73 19.72
N ILE A 81 -10.26 8.64 18.44
CA ILE A 81 -9.57 9.30 17.32
C ILE A 81 -9.61 10.82 17.46
N LYS A 82 -10.74 11.38 17.92
CA LYS A 82 -10.93 12.82 18.13
C LYS A 82 -10.04 13.37 19.23
N GLU A 83 -9.90 12.63 20.33
CA GLU A 83 -9.09 13.02 21.49
C GLU A 83 -7.59 12.76 21.25
N SER A 84 -7.26 11.58 20.73
CA SER A 84 -5.91 11.11 20.48
C SER A 84 -5.79 10.56 19.05
N PRO A 85 -5.52 11.42 18.06
CA PRO A 85 -5.33 10.99 16.67
C PRO A 85 -4.26 9.91 16.54
N PRO A 86 -4.42 8.97 15.58
CA PRO A 86 -3.48 7.87 15.42
C PRO A 86 -2.09 8.36 15.02
N GLU A 87 -1.05 7.66 15.49
CA GLU A 87 0.30 7.86 14.98
C GLU A 87 0.37 7.55 13.48
N LYS A 88 1.30 8.20 12.77
CA LYS A 88 1.54 7.91 11.36
C LYS A 88 1.87 6.43 11.16
N GLY A 89 1.10 5.76 10.30
CA GLY A 89 1.21 4.34 10.00
C GLY A 89 0.38 3.41 10.90
N ALA A 90 -0.44 3.93 11.82
CA ALA A 90 -1.22 3.10 12.75
C ALA A 90 -2.57 2.62 12.17
N ILE A 91 -3.13 3.28 11.15
CA ILE A 91 -4.39 2.86 10.52
C ILE A 91 -4.14 1.68 9.58
N THR A 92 -4.23 0.46 10.13
CA THR A 92 -4.01 -0.78 9.39
C THR A 92 -5.35 -1.43 9.04
N MET A 93 -5.78 -1.32 7.78
CA MET A 93 -6.90 -2.12 7.26
C MET A 93 -6.43 -3.53 6.90
N THR A 94 -6.02 -4.28 7.92
CA THR A 94 -5.29 -5.57 7.88
C THR A 94 -4.07 -5.59 6.94
N PRO A 95 -2.88 -6.01 7.42
CA PRO A 95 -1.68 -6.07 6.57
C PRO A 95 -1.92 -6.77 5.23
N ALA A 96 -2.65 -7.88 5.21
CA ALA A 96 -2.87 -8.67 3.99
C ALA A 96 -3.78 -8.02 2.92
N LEU A 97 -4.76 -7.18 3.29
CA LEU A 97 -5.68 -6.58 2.30
C LEU A 97 -5.11 -5.33 1.63
N GLN A 98 -4.27 -4.54 2.33
CA GLN A 98 -3.63 -3.37 1.72
C GLN A 98 -2.64 -3.77 0.59
N TRP A 99 -1.95 -4.89 0.73
CA TRP A 99 -1.06 -5.44 -0.31
C TRP A 99 -1.81 -5.96 -1.53
N ARG A 100 -2.98 -6.58 -1.31
CA ARG A 100 -3.80 -7.13 -2.42
C ARG A 100 -4.30 -6.06 -3.38
N PHE A 101 -4.67 -4.88 -2.90
CA PHE A 101 -5.23 -3.81 -3.76
C PHE A 101 -4.15 -3.08 -4.60
N ASN A 102 -2.92 -2.99 -4.09
CA ASN A 102 -1.82 -2.32 -4.79
C ASN A 102 -0.92 -3.27 -5.60
N TYR A 103 -0.97 -4.59 -5.35
CA TYR A 103 -0.23 -5.59 -6.14
C TYR A 103 -0.52 -5.42 -7.63
N ASN A 104 -1.81 -5.35 -8.01
CA ASN A 104 -2.24 -5.15 -9.40
C ASN A 104 -1.67 -3.90 -10.08
N LYS A 105 -1.21 -2.88 -9.32
CA LYS A 105 -0.54 -1.71 -9.90
C LYS A 105 0.97 -1.91 -10.03
N MET A 106 1.58 -2.78 -9.23
CA MET A 106 3.02 -3.05 -9.22
C MET A 106 3.45 -4.15 -10.20
N VAL A 107 2.54 -5.08 -10.57
CA VAL A 107 2.78 -6.08 -11.64
C VAL A 107 2.58 -5.52 -13.05
N LYS A 108 2.18 -4.26 -13.20
CA LYS A 108 2.02 -3.60 -14.51
C LYS A 108 3.38 -3.17 -15.08
N LYS A 109 3.41 -2.97 -16.41
CA LYS A 109 4.61 -2.55 -17.15
C LYS A 109 5.19 -1.24 -16.62
N GLU A 110 4.32 -0.31 -16.24
CA GLU A 110 4.68 0.96 -15.62
C GLU A 110 4.45 0.89 -14.10
N VAL A 111 5.45 1.31 -13.33
CA VAL A 111 5.32 1.47 -11.88
C VAL A 111 4.82 2.88 -11.55
N PRO A 112 4.00 3.08 -10.50
CA PRO A 112 3.44 4.39 -10.18
C PRO A 112 4.53 5.46 -9.94
N GLU A 113 4.31 6.68 -10.43
CA GLU A 113 5.23 7.84 -10.32
C GLU A 113 5.75 8.06 -8.90
N GLY A 114 7.06 8.01 -8.68
CA GLY A 114 7.68 8.08 -7.35
C GLY A 114 7.97 6.72 -6.69
N THR A 115 7.81 5.61 -7.43
CA THR A 115 8.38 4.31 -7.08
C THR A 115 9.54 3.97 -8.02
N LYS A 116 10.55 3.25 -7.52
CA LYS A 116 11.71 2.83 -8.31
C LYS A 116 11.70 1.32 -8.47
N ARG A 117 11.58 0.84 -9.72
CA ARG A 117 11.83 -0.55 -10.06
C ARG A 117 13.34 -0.78 -10.02
N ILE A 118 13.77 -1.73 -9.20
CA ILE A 118 15.19 -2.04 -8.99
C ILE A 118 15.63 -3.18 -9.93
N TYR A 119 14.69 -4.06 -10.34
CA TYR A 119 14.96 -5.19 -11.24
C TYR A 119 13.71 -5.62 -12.06
N GLY A 120 13.92 -6.10 -13.29
CA GLY A 120 12.93 -6.68 -14.23
C GLY A 120 12.36 -5.72 -15.30
N SER A 121 12.14 -6.20 -16.54
CA SER A 121 11.35 -5.51 -17.59
C SER A 121 10.18 -6.41 -18.00
N ILE A 122 8.97 -5.84 -18.16
CA ILE A 122 7.84 -6.60 -18.72
C ILE A 122 7.88 -6.46 -20.24
N GLY A 123 8.53 -7.45 -20.86
CA GLY A 123 8.42 -7.81 -22.27
C GLY A 123 9.26 -6.99 -23.26
N ASP A 124 10.42 -7.54 -23.63
CA ASP A 124 10.72 -7.79 -25.04
C ASP A 124 11.00 -9.30 -25.16
N GLN A 125 9.99 -10.07 -25.57
CA GLN A 125 10.26 -11.37 -26.16
C GLN A 125 10.87 -11.13 -27.54
N THR A 126 12.17 -10.86 -27.57
CA THR A 126 12.94 -11.11 -28.79
C THR A 126 13.18 -12.61 -28.80
N THR A 127 12.48 -13.31 -29.69
CA THR A 127 12.72 -14.70 -30.06
C THR A 127 14.24 -14.94 -30.17
N LEU A 128 14.79 -15.83 -29.35
CA LEU A 128 16.10 -16.41 -29.64
C LEU A 128 15.95 -17.14 -30.98
N PRO A 129 16.86 -16.93 -31.96
CA PRO A 129 16.82 -17.72 -33.19
C PRO A 129 17.09 -19.18 -32.82
N ASP A 130 16.28 -20.08 -33.39
CA ASP A 130 16.54 -21.52 -33.36
C ASP A 130 17.92 -21.78 -33.96
N THR A 131 18.92 -22.02 -33.11
CA THR A 131 20.13 -22.72 -33.52
C THR A 131 19.85 -24.21 -33.48
N ASN A 132 19.42 -24.73 -34.62
CA ASN A 132 19.72 -26.11 -35.01
C ASN A 132 21.23 -26.30 -35.00
N GLU A 133 21.72 -27.20 -34.16
CA GLU A 133 22.81 -28.16 -34.46
C GLU A 133 22.83 -29.28 -33.40
#